data_AF-A0A2E7FP49-F1
#
_entry.id   AF-A0A2E7FP49-F1
#
_cell.length_a   1.000
_cell.length_b   1.000
_cell.length_c   1.000
_cell.angle_alpha   90.00
_cell.angle_beta   90.00
_cell.angle_gamma   90.00
#
_symmetry.space_group_name_H-M   'P 1'
#
loop_
_entity.id
_entity.type
_entity.pdbx_description
1 polymer ?
#
loop_
_entity_poly.entity_id
_entity_poly.type
_entity_poly.pdbx_seq_one_letter_code
_entity_poly.pdbx_strand_id
1 'polypeptide(L)'
;MVETKAHRELKALSVDWLRLRGCDAIAPEVKLPLSNYRVDVAGYRSLRRMLDSPGETFAVECKQSRADFLRDAGLEEASKSERCDLRERLRTLRALLVVHLPQCRRHQSLFSEYDTFDFCDWRHESWYRLTRRLQVLENRLEHGVKFSKIARYGCANYCYIAVNDGVVALDSEIPMGWGLLRRKGGVLEVIKEALRLDSINAVRLKLLERIARSKSG
;
A
#
# COMPACT_ATOMS: atom_id res chain seq x y z
N MET A 1 -13.01 5.86 -8.76
CA MET A 1 -13.27 4.61 -9.49
C MET A 1 -14.41 3.91 -8.79
N VAL A 2 -15.41 3.44 -9.55
CA VAL A 2 -16.58 2.71 -9.01
C VAL A 2 -16.12 1.30 -8.65
N GLU A 3 -16.50 0.82 -7.46
CA GLU A 3 -16.16 -0.53 -7.00
C GLU A 3 -16.86 -1.59 -7.86
N THR A 4 -16.09 -2.52 -8.42
CA THR A 4 -16.62 -3.59 -9.28
C THR A 4 -17.36 -4.64 -8.44
N LYS A 5 -18.29 -5.37 -9.07
CA LYS A 5 -19.01 -6.48 -8.43
C LYS A 5 -18.05 -7.56 -7.93
N ALA A 6 -17.04 -7.90 -8.74
CA ALA A 6 -16.03 -8.90 -8.41
C ALA A 6 -15.20 -8.52 -7.17
N HIS A 7 -14.88 -7.23 -7.00
CA HIS A 7 -14.16 -6.74 -5.82
C HIS A 7 -15.02 -6.84 -4.56
N ARG A 8 -16.31 -6.45 -4.65
CA ARG A 8 -17.26 -6.60 -3.54
C ARG A 8 -17.45 -8.06 -3.14
N GLU A 9 -17.53 -8.96 -4.10
CA GLU A 9 -17.60 -10.40 -3.82
C GLU A 9 -16.34 -10.92 -3.11
N LEU A 10 -15.14 -10.52 -3.55
CA LEU A 10 -13.89 -10.92 -2.86
C LEU A 10 -13.84 -10.40 -1.42
N LYS A 11 -14.32 -9.19 -1.14
CA LYS A 11 -14.42 -8.66 0.23
C LYS A 11 -15.39 -9.48 1.08
N ALA A 12 -16.57 -9.79 0.55
CA ALA A 12 -17.54 -10.62 1.26
C ALA A 12 -16.95 -12.00 1.61
N LEU A 13 -16.29 -12.65 0.64
CA LEU A 13 -15.61 -13.91 0.86
C LEU A 13 -14.45 -13.80 1.86
N SER A 14 -13.74 -12.66 1.88
CA SER A 14 -12.67 -12.39 2.85
C SER A 14 -13.21 -12.23 4.27
N VAL A 15 -14.37 -11.61 4.43
CA VAL A 15 -15.08 -11.55 5.72
C VAL A 15 -15.44 -12.95 6.18
N ASP A 16 -16.02 -13.78 5.32
CA ASP A 16 -16.41 -15.15 5.68
C ASP A 16 -15.19 -16.02 6.03
N TRP A 17 -14.10 -15.87 5.27
CA TRP A 17 -12.85 -16.55 5.57
C TRP A 17 -12.27 -16.14 6.94
N LEU A 18 -12.32 -14.86 7.30
CA LEU A 18 -11.89 -14.38 8.62
C LEU A 18 -12.77 -14.92 9.75
N ARG A 19 -14.09 -15.06 9.53
CA ARG A 19 -15.00 -15.72 10.48
C ARG A 19 -14.58 -17.17 10.72
N LEU A 20 -14.31 -17.91 9.65
CA LEU A 20 -13.85 -19.31 9.72
C LEU A 20 -12.48 -19.45 10.41
N ARG A 21 -11.61 -18.43 10.33
CA ARG A 21 -10.35 -18.35 11.09
C ARG A 21 -10.54 -18.03 12.58
N GLY A 22 -11.78 -17.80 13.03
CA GLY A 22 -12.13 -17.52 14.41
C GLY A 22 -11.95 -16.05 14.81
N CYS A 23 -12.01 -15.10 13.87
CA CYS A 23 -12.03 -13.70 14.21
C CYS A 23 -13.37 -13.32 14.85
N ASP A 24 -13.32 -12.75 16.06
CA ASP A 24 -14.51 -12.29 16.79
C ASP A 24 -14.94 -10.87 16.35
N ALA A 25 -14.03 -10.08 15.74
CA ALA A 25 -14.33 -8.76 15.19
C ALA A 25 -13.76 -8.61 13.78
N ILE A 26 -14.59 -8.19 12.83
CA ILE A 26 -14.21 -8.07 11.41
C ILE A 26 -14.86 -6.81 10.84
N ALA A 27 -14.11 -6.04 10.05
CA ALA A 27 -14.66 -4.91 9.34
C ALA A 27 -14.00 -4.68 7.97
N PRO A 28 -14.76 -4.19 6.98
CA PRO A 28 -14.20 -3.72 5.72
C PRO A 28 -13.57 -2.32 5.85
N GLU A 29 -12.72 -1.96 4.90
CA GLU A 29 -12.20 -0.60 4.67
C GLU A 29 -11.48 0.04 5.88
N VAL A 30 -10.70 -0.77 6.59
CA VAL A 30 -10.10 -0.40 7.87
C VAL A 30 -8.75 0.26 7.66
N LYS A 31 -8.56 1.46 8.23
CA LYS A 31 -7.24 2.12 8.22
C LYS A 31 -6.24 1.34 9.07
N LEU A 32 -5.11 0.90 8.52
CA LEU A 32 -4.07 0.17 9.27
C LEU A 32 -3.26 1.11 10.19
N PRO A 33 -2.91 0.69 11.41
CA PRO A 33 -2.02 1.48 12.28
C PRO A 33 -0.65 1.66 11.63
N LEU A 34 0.05 2.75 11.98
CA LEU A 34 1.39 3.07 11.44
C LEU A 34 1.45 3.28 9.91
N SER A 35 0.30 3.26 9.24
CA SER A 35 0.15 3.52 7.82
C SER A 35 -1.04 4.45 7.57
N ASN A 36 -0.98 5.20 6.47
CA ASN A 36 -2.14 5.95 5.98
C ASN A 36 -3.10 5.09 5.15
N TYR A 37 -2.75 3.82 4.97
CA TYR A 37 -3.46 2.89 4.11
C TYR A 37 -4.72 2.28 4.76
N ARG A 38 -5.76 2.03 3.94
CA ARG A 38 -6.96 1.27 4.33
C ARG A 38 -6.92 -0.09 3.69
N VAL A 39 -6.96 -1.14 4.50
CA VAL A 39 -7.06 -2.51 4.00
C VAL A 39 -8.52 -2.82 3.67
N ASP A 40 -8.72 -3.64 2.63
CA ASP A 40 -10.05 -4.03 2.17
C ASP A 40 -10.88 -4.70 3.26
N VAL A 41 -10.28 -5.63 4.01
CA VAL A 41 -10.90 -6.27 5.17
C VAL A 41 -9.85 -6.49 6.28
N ALA A 42 -10.22 -6.19 7.52
CA ALA A 42 -9.41 -6.50 8.69
C ALA A 42 -10.19 -7.36 9.69
N GLY A 43 -9.48 -8.23 10.39
CA GLY A 43 -10.02 -9.12 11.42
C GLY A 43 -9.21 -9.07 12.71
N TYR A 44 -9.87 -9.37 13.82
CA TYR A 44 -9.27 -9.55 15.13
C TYR A 44 -9.82 -10.82 15.78
N ARG A 45 -8.91 -11.64 16.30
CA ARG A 45 -9.20 -12.90 17.01
C ARG A 45 -8.77 -12.77 18.46
N SER A 46 -9.70 -12.82 19.40
CA SER A 46 -9.38 -12.80 20.83
C SER A 46 -8.64 -14.08 21.24
N LEU A 47 -7.55 -13.95 21.99
CA LEU A 47 -6.90 -15.08 22.64
C LEU A 47 -7.56 -15.23 24.03
N ARG A 48 -8.71 -15.91 24.10
CA ARG A 48 -9.59 -16.05 25.28
C ARG A 48 -8.93 -16.56 26.59
N ARG A 49 -7.62 -16.84 26.60
CA ARG A 49 -6.86 -17.40 27.73
C ARG A 49 -5.78 -16.48 28.32
N MET A 50 -5.52 -15.30 27.76
CA MET A 50 -4.55 -14.34 28.32
C MET A 50 -5.22 -12.98 28.52
N LEU A 51 -5.56 -12.66 29.78
CA LEU A 51 -6.21 -11.39 30.16
C LEU A 51 -5.37 -10.14 29.80
N ASP A 52 -4.04 -10.29 29.69
CA ASP A 52 -3.12 -9.16 29.52
C ASP A 52 -2.48 -9.04 28.13
N SER A 53 -2.81 -9.93 27.19
CA SER A 53 -2.28 -9.85 25.83
C SER A 53 -3.41 -9.64 24.82
N PRO A 54 -3.33 -8.59 23.98
CA PRO A 54 -4.25 -8.45 22.87
C PRO A 54 -4.25 -9.72 22.02
N GLY A 55 -5.36 -9.97 21.33
CA GLY A 55 -5.53 -11.06 20.39
C GLY A 55 -4.78 -10.84 19.09
N GLU A 56 -4.98 -11.72 18.13
CA GLU A 56 -4.28 -11.67 16.84
C GLU A 56 -5.03 -10.83 15.82
N THR A 57 -4.29 -10.12 14.97
CA THR A 57 -4.85 -9.25 13.93
C THR A 57 -4.56 -9.76 12.53
N PHE A 58 -5.53 -9.57 11.64
CA PHE A 58 -5.49 -10.00 10.26
C PHE A 58 -5.79 -8.81 9.35
N ALA A 59 -5.07 -8.73 8.24
CA ALA A 59 -5.27 -7.75 7.17
C ALA A 59 -5.38 -8.50 5.84
N VAL A 60 -6.47 -8.31 5.10
CA VAL A 60 -6.73 -8.97 3.82
C VAL A 60 -6.95 -7.92 2.74
N GLU A 61 -6.11 -7.95 1.73
CA GLU A 61 -6.20 -7.09 0.56
C GLU A 61 -6.81 -7.87 -0.61
N CYS A 62 -7.84 -7.33 -1.26
CA CYS A 62 -8.51 -7.95 -2.40
C CYS A 62 -7.95 -7.44 -3.73
N LYS A 63 -7.55 -8.35 -4.62
CA LYS A 63 -7.09 -8.03 -5.97
C LYS A 63 -7.87 -8.81 -7.01
N GLN A 64 -8.64 -8.09 -7.82
CA GLN A 64 -9.49 -8.67 -8.87
C GLN A 64 -8.68 -9.14 -10.09
N SER A 65 -7.47 -8.62 -10.31
CA SER A 65 -6.66 -8.93 -11.48
C SER A 65 -5.15 -9.01 -11.15
N ARG A 66 -4.41 -9.78 -11.96
CA ARG A 66 -2.93 -9.87 -11.87
C ARG A 66 -2.26 -8.52 -12.12
N ALA A 67 -2.83 -7.68 -13.00
CA ALA A 67 -2.31 -6.34 -13.26
C ALA A 67 -2.45 -5.39 -12.06
N ASP A 68 -3.50 -5.55 -11.25
CA ASP A 68 -3.62 -4.82 -9.97
C ASP A 68 -2.60 -5.32 -8.95
N PHE A 69 -2.39 -6.64 -8.91
CA PHE A 69 -1.41 -7.28 -8.04
C PHE A 69 0.04 -6.88 -8.37
N LEU A 70 0.46 -6.93 -9.63
CA LEU A 70 1.81 -6.53 -10.07
C LEU A 70 2.09 -5.04 -9.85
N ARG A 71 1.07 -4.17 -10.06
CA ARG A 71 1.18 -2.75 -9.74
C ARG A 71 1.46 -2.50 -8.26
N ASP A 72 0.84 -3.28 -7.38
CA ASP A 72 1.00 -3.13 -5.94
C ASP A 72 2.19 -3.92 -5.36
N ALA A 73 2.72 -4.91 -6.08
CA ALA A 73 3.91 -5.68 -5.67
C ALA A 73 5.23 -4.94 -5.93
N GLY A 74 5.24 -3.91 -6.79
CA GLY A 74 6.42 -3.05 -7.00
C GLY A 74 7.62 -3.73 -7.67
N LEU A 75 7.40 -4.85 -8.36
CA LEU A 75 8.46 -5.74 -8.85
C LEU A 75 9.12 -5.34 -10.17
N GLU A 76 8.86 -4.15 -10.70
CA GLU A 76 9.54 -3.71 -11.91
C GLU A 76 10.87 -3.03 -11.57
N GLU A 77 11.98 -3.79 -11.65
CA GLU A 77 13.34 -3.23 -11.72
C GLU A 77 13.43 -2.14 -12.83
N ALA A 78 12.66 -2.32 -13.91
CA ALA A 78 12.44 -1.33 -14.97
C ALA A 78 11.82 -0.02 -14.46
N SER A 79 10.86 -0.08 -13.53
CA SER A 79 10.23 1.10 -12.91
C SER A 79 11.20 1.84 -11.97
N LYS A 80 12.15 1.12 -11.32
CA LYS A 80 13.22 1.77 -10.54
C LYS A 80 14.22 2.49 -11.44
N SER A 81 14.60 1.88 -12.56
CA SER A 81 15.47 2.49 -13.58
C SER A 81 14.81 3.74 -14.18
N GLU A 82 13.54 3.63 -14.60
CA GLU A 82 12.78 4.78 -15.13
C GLU A 82 12.68 5.92 -14.11
N ARG A 83 12.56 5.62 -12.80
CA ARG A 83 12.62 6.64 -11.74
C ARG A 83 13.97 7.35 -11.68
N CYS A 84 15.06 6.59 -11.78
CA CYS A 84 16.40 7.15 -11.73
C CYS A 84 16.63 8.09 -12.92
N ASP A 85 16.28 7.64 -14.12
CA ASP A 85 16.40 8.40 -15.36
C ASP A 85 15.54 9.67 -15.35
N LEU A 86 14.30 9.59 -14.85
CA LEU A 86 13.42 10.76 -14.74
C LEU A 86 13.93 11.78 -13.72
N ARG A 87 14.50 11.33 -12.59
CA ARG A 87 15.11 12.21 -11.59
C ARG A 87 16.37 12.89 -12.13
N GLU A 88 17.19 12.16 -12.89
CA GLU A 88 18.38 12.70 -13.52
C GLU A 88 18.01 13.76 -14.57
N ARG A 89 17.04 13.47 -15.45
CA ARG A 89 16.53 14.44 -16.42
C ARG A 89 15.96 15.70 -15.76
N LEU A 90 15.24 15.56 -14.65
CA LEU A 90 14.74 16.71 -13.88
C LEU A 90 15.87 17.52 -13.23
N ARG A 91 16.93 16.86 -12.73
CA ARG A 91 18.12 17.53 -12.21
C ARG A 91 18.84 18.34 -13.30
N THR A 92 19.06 17.74 -14.46
CA THR A 92 19.69 18.41 -15.61
C THR A 92 18.85 19.59 -16.09
N LEU A 93 17.54 19.40 -16.27
CA LEU A 93 16.63 20.48 -16.64
C LEU A 93 16.64 21.60 -15.60
N ARG A 94 16.63 21.27 -14.30
CA ARG A 94 16.73 22.26 -13.23
C ARG A 94 18.04 23.04 -13.30
N ALA A 95 19.17 22.38 -13.52
CA ALA A 95 20.47 23.04 -13.64
C ALA A 95 20.49 24.03 -14.81
N LEU A 96 19.92 23.66 -15.96
CA LEU A 96 19.80 24.56 -17.11
C LEU A 96 18.85 25.73 -16.83
N LEU A 97 17.70 25.48 -16.20
CA LEU A 97 16.74 26.53 -15.85
C LEU A 97 17.29 27.52 -14.83
N VAL A 98 18.11 27.07 -13.87
CA VAL A 98 18.80 27.94 -12.91
C VAL A 98 19.74 28.93 -13.61
N VAL A 99 20.45 28.48 -14.66
CA VAL A 99 21.37 29.32 -15.44
C VAL A 99 20.62 30.33 -16.31
N HIS A 100 19.51 29.92 -16.92
CA HIS A 100 18.79 30.75 -17.89
C HIS A 100 17.64 31.59 -17.31
N LEU A 101 17.19 31.29 -16.08
CA LEU A 101 16.08 31.98 -15.40
C LEU A 101 16.47 32.39 -13.97
N PRO A 102 17.48 33.27 -13.79
CA PRO A 102 17.87 33.75 -12.46
C PRO A 102 16.73 34.50 -11.73
N GLN A 103 15.74 35.02 -12.46
CA GLN A 103 14.53 35.66 -11.93
C GLN A 103 13.58 34.72 -11.17
N CYS A 104 13.73 33.40 -11.30
CA CYS A 104 12.92 32.40 -10.58
C CYS A 104 13.50 32.06 -9.19
N ARG A 105 14.51 32.80 -8.72
CA ARG A 105 15.16 32.63 -7.43
C ARG A 105 14.30 33.25 -6.32
N ARG A 106 14.05 32.53 -5.22
CA ARG A 106 13.17 32.98 -4.13
C ARG A 106 13.82 33.96 -3.15
N HIS A 107 15.14 34.21 -3.21
CA HIS A 107 15.86 35.16 -2.35
C HIS A 107 15.66 34.91 -0.84
N GLN A 108 15.47 33.64 -0.46
CA GLN A 108 15.19 33.23 0.92
C GLN A 108 16.46 32.93 1.73
N SER A 109 17.62 32.89 1.08
CA SER A 109 18.93 32.67 1.71
C SER A 109 19.85 33.86 1.48
N LEU A 110 20.61 34.23 2.51
CA LEU A 110 21.68 35.25 2.47
C LEU A 110 22.80 34.92 1.47
N PHE A 111 22.98 33.63 1.19
CA PHE A 111 23.97 33.12 0.24
C PHE A 111 23.26 32.56 -0.98
N SER A 112 23.68 33.03 -2.15
CA SER A 112 23.02 32.79 -3.44
C SER A 112 23.10 31.32 -3.90
N GLU A 113 24.06 30.57 -3.35
CA GLU A 113 24.27 29.15 -3.63
C GLU A 113 23.30 28.24 -2.85
N TYR A 114 22.69 28.75 -1.78
CA TYR A 114 21.77 28.01 -0.91
C TYR A 114 20.30 28.40 -1.11
N ASP A 115 20.05 29.27 -2.08
CA ASP A 115 18.73 29.81 -2.33
C ASP A 115 17.86 28.86 -3.14
N THR A 116 16.55 28.87 -2.87
CA THR A 116 15.61 27.96 -3.54
C THR A 116 15.06 28.60 -4.81
N PHE A 117 14.85 27.78 -5.84
CA PHE A 117 14.26 28.22 -7.10
C PHE A 117 12.83 27.74 -7.17
N ASP A 118 11.93 28.64 -7.56
CA ASP A 118 10.53 28.34 -7.75
C ASP A 118 10.12 28.59 -9.18
N PHE A 119 9.72 27.50 -9.82
CA PHE A 119 9.29 27.48 -11.21
C PHE A 119 7.76 27.43 -11.32
N CYS A 120 7.02 27.52 -10.21
CA CYS A 120 5.55 27.43 -10.20
C CYS A 120 4.89 28.55 -11.01
N ASP A 121 5.45 29.77 -10.96
CA ASP A 121 4.90 30.92 -11.68
C ASP A 121 5.23 30.92 -13.19
N TRP A 122 6.18 30.09 -13.62
CA TRP A 122 6.57 29.97 -15.03
C TRP A 122 5.95 28.71 -15.65
N ARG A 123 5.10 28.87 -16.67
CA ARG A 123 4.40 27.77 -17.37
C ARG A 123 5.33 26.97 -18.29
N HIS A 124 6.39 26.37 -17.74
CA HIS A 124 7.32 25.54 -18.51
C HIS A 124 6.72 24.15 -18.74
N GLU A 125 6.17 23.91 -19.93
CA GLU A 125 5.43 22.69 -20.25
C GLU A 125 6.23 21.40 -20.00
N SER A 126 7.52 21.38 -20.35
CA SER A 126 8.39 20.22 -20.12
C SER A 126 8.64 19.93 -18.63
N TRP A 127 8.67 20.95 -17.77
CA TRP A 127 8.82 20.80 -16.33
C TRP A 127 7.57 20.17 -15.72
N TYR A 128 6.38 20.68 -16.06
CA TYR A 128 5.10 20.11 -15.62
C TYR A 128 4.90 18.68 -16.12
N ARG A 129 5.27 18.39 -17.36
CA ARG A 129 5.18 17.04 -17.95
C ARG A 129 6.07 16.03 -17.21
N LEU A 130 7.32 16.40 -16.93
CA LEU A 130 8.28 15.52 -16.25
C LEU A 130 7.97 15.34 -14.77
N THR A 131 7.57 16.40 -14.07
CA THR A 131 7.18 16.33 -12.65
C THR A 131 5.90 15.53 -12.45
N ARG A 132 4.89 15.71 -13.31
CA ARG A 132 3.66 14.89 -13.29
C ARG A 132 3.95 13.42 -13.57
N ARG A 133 4.82 13.13 -14.54
CA ARG A 133 5.22 11.75 -14.86
C ARG A 133 6.01 11.11 -13.73
N LEU A 134 6.95 11.85 -13.12
CA LEU A 134 7.67 11.40 -11.93
C LEU A 134 6.70 11.14 -10.78
N GLN A 135 5.74 12.01 -10.54
CA GLN A 135 4.78 11.84 -9.45
C GLN A 135 3.85 10.63 -9.67
N VAL A 136 3.41 10.38 -10.89
CA VAL A 136 2.66 9.15 -11.23
C VAL A 136 3.52 7.90 -10.99
N LEU A 137 4.80 7.94 -11.35
CA LEU A 137 5.74 6.82 -11.19
C LEU A 137 6.15 6.61 -9.71
N GLU A 138 6.37 7.69 -8.96
CA GLU A 138 6.63 7.66 -7.52
C GLU A 138 5.41 7.14 -6.76
N ASN A 139 4.20 7.59 -7.13
CA ASN A 139 2.97 7.01 -6.60
C ASN A 139 2.88 5.51 -6.92
N ARG A 140 3.21 5.06 -8.14
CA ARG A 140 3.23 3.63 -8.49
C ARG A 140 4.24 2.82 -7.66
N LEU A 141 5.45 3.33 -7.47
CA LEU A 141 6.48 2.69 -6.65
C LEU A 141 6.14 2.69 -5.16
N GLU A 142 5.45 3.72 -4.67
CA GLU A 142 4.92 3.75 -3.30
C GLU A 142 3.92 2.62 -3.01
N HIS A 143 3.16 2.15 -4.00
CA HIS A 143 2.25 1.01 -3.84
C HIS A 143 3.01 -0.32 -3.69
N GLY A 144 4.10 -0.53 -4.44
CA GLY A 144 5.09 -1.60 -4.20
C GLY A 144 5.70 -1.61 -2.80
N VAL A 145 5.95 -0.41 -2.28
CA VAL A 145 6.49 -0.18 -0.94
C VAL A 145 5.39 -0.31 0.14
N LYS A 146 4.11 -0.36 -0.24
CA LYS A 146 2.97 -0.48 0.69
C LYS A 146 2.97 -1.82 1.40
N PHE A 147 3.04 -2.93 0.66
CA PHE A 147 3.02 -4.27 1.24
C PHE A 147 4.28 -4.58 2.06
N SER A 148 5.44 -4.10 1.58
CA SER A 148 6.69 -4.21 2.32
C SER A 148 6.69 -3.36 3.60
N LYS A 149 6.12 -2.14 3.60
CA LYS A 149 5.94 -1.33 4.82
C LYS A 149 4.96 -1.99 5.80
N ILE A 150 3.82 -2.50 5.35
CA ILE A 150 2.83 -3.17 6.21
C ILE A 150 3.47 -4.38 6.92
N ALA A 151 4.23 -5.20 6.18
CA ALA A 151 4.94 -6.34 6.75
C ALA A 151 6.06 -5.90 7.72
N ARG A 152 6.90 -4.94 7.28
CA ARG A 152 8.03 -4.45 8.07
C ARG A 152 7.64 -3.78 9.38
N TYR A 153 6.52 -3.04 9.39
CA TYR A 153 6.05 -2.33 10.58
C TYR A 153 5.08 -3.14 11.44
N GLY A 154 4.79 -4.40 11.06
CA GLY A 154 3.89 -5.27 11.82
C GLY A 154 2.51 -4.65 12.02
N CYS A 155 1.94 -4.02 11.00
CA CYS A 155 0.65 -3.33 11.10
C CYS A 155 -0.52 -4.28 11.46
N ALA A 156 -0.35 -5.57 11.17
CA ALA A 156 -1.18 -6.68 11.63
C ALA A 156 -0.28 -7.91 11.87
N ASN A 157 -0.76 -8.92 12.60
CA ASN A 157 -0.02 -10.17 12.77
C ASN A 157 0.02 -11.02 11.50
N TYR A 158 -1.05 -11.02 10.72
CA TYR A 158 -1.13 -11.79 9.48
C TYR A 158 -1.63 -10.89 8.35
N CYS A 159 -0.95 -10.97 7.20
CA CYS A 159 -1.32 -10.22 6.00
C CYS A 159 -1.55 -11.18 4.84
N TYR A 160 -2.70 -11.07 4.18
CA TYR A 160 -3.08 -11.91 3.05
C TYR A 160 -3.49 -11.08 1.85
N ILE A 161 -3.26 -11.64 0.67
CA ILE A 161 -3.78 -11.14 -0.60
C ILE A 161 -4.84 -12.13 -1.07
N ALA A 162 -6.07 -11.66 -1.29
CA ALA A 162 -7.17 -12.44 -1.84
C ALA A 162 -7.34 -12.15 -3.34
N VAL A 163 -7.26 -13.18 -4.17
CA VAL A 163 -7.37 -13.08 -5.63
C VAL A 163 -8.53 -13.90 -6.17
N ASN A 164 -9.07 -13.47 -7.32
CA ASN A 164 -10.12 -14.22 -8.03
C ASN A 164 -9.60 -15.52 -8.66
N ASP A 165 -10.55 -16.40 -8.99
CA ASP A 165 -10.28 -17.60 -9.77
C ASP A 165 -9.72 -17.22 -11.15
N GLY A 166 -8.66 -17.91 -11.58
CA GLY A 166 -7.91 -17.58 -12.80
C GLY A 166 -6.78 -16.55 -12.66
N VAL A 167 -6.60 -15.90 -11.50
CA VAL A 167 -5.41 -15.07 -11.25
C VAL A 167 -4.25 -15.98 -10.80
N VAL A 168 -3.29 -16.20 -11.71
CA VAL A 168 -2.04 -16.89 -11.38
C VAL A 168 -1.07 -15.88 -10.77
N ALA A 169 -0.85 -15.99 -9.46
CA ALA A 169 0.22 -15.27 -8.76
C ALA A 169 1.39 -16.24 -8.54
N LEU A 170 2.57 -15.86 -9.03
CA LEU A 170 3.80 -16.60 -8.75
C LEU A 170 4.28 -16.30 -7.33
N ASP A 171 5.03 -17.24 -6.73
CA ASP A 171 5.52 -17.06 -5.34
C ASP A 171 6.44 -15.83 -5.21
N SER A 172 7.23 -15.56 -6.25
CA SER A 172 8.10 -14.38 -6.35
C SER A 172 7.34 -13.05 -6.42
N GLU A 173 6.04 -13.09 -6.71
CA GLU A 173 5.20 -11.90 -6.80
C GLU A 173 4.55 -11.55 -5.46
N ILE A 174 4.52 -12.50 -4.52
CA ILE A 174 3.91 -12.32 -3.20
C ILE A 174 4.93 -11.63 -2.29
N PRO A 175 4.58 -10.47 -1.69
CA PRO A 175 5.46 -9.79 -0.74
C PRO A 175 5.89 -10.72 0.40
N MET A 176 7.14 -10.60 0.82
CA MET A 176 7.69 -11.46 1.88
C MET A 176 6.84 -11.38 3.15
N GLY A 177 6.50 -12.55 3.71
CA GLY A 177 5.65 -12.70 4.90
C GLY A 177 4.14 -12.69 4.64
N TRP A 178 3.70 -12.33 3.44
CA TRP A 178 2.28 -12.36 3.09
C TRP A 178 1.83 -13.76 2.66
N GLY A 179 0.57 -14.07 2.99
CA GLY A 179 -0.14 -15.24 2.48
C GLY A 179 -0.94 -14.90 1.23
N LEU A 180 -1.35 -15.95 0.51
CA LEU A 180 -2.18 -15.85 -0.68
C LEU A 180 -3.45 -16.69 -0.51
N LEU A 181 -4.59 -16.04 -0.70
CA LEU A 181 -5.91 -16.65 -0.75
C LEU A 181 -6.42 -16.60 -2.19
N ARG A 182 -6.94 -17.73 -2.68
CA ARG A 182 -7.54 -17.80 -4.01
C ARG A 182 -9.01 -18.17 -3.88
N ARG A 183 -9.86 -17.41 -4.57
CA ARG A 183 -11.26 -17.76 -4.73
C ARG A 183 -11.37 -19.04 -5.54
N LYS A 184 -12.12 -20.01 -5.02
CA LYS A 184 -12.52 -21.21 -5.75
C LYS A 184 -14.00 -21.43 -5.48
N GLY A 185 -14.81 -21.14 -6.50
CA GLY A 185 -16.27 -21.06 -6.33
C GLY A 185 -16.67 -19.98 -5.33
N GLY A 186 -17.34 -20.39 -4.24
CA GLY A 186 -17.89 -19.53 -3.20
C GLY A 186 -17.05 -19.43 -1.92
N VAL A 187 -15.79 -19.87 -1.94
CA VAL A 187 -14.89 -19.83 -0.77
C VAL A 187 -13.50 -19.34 -1.14
N LEU A 188 -12.74 -18.88 -0.15
CA LEU A 188 -11.30 -18.59 -0.28
C LEU A 188 -10.48 -19.76 0.25
N GLU A 189 -9.64 -20.34 -0.61
CA GLU A 189 -8.67 -21.36 -0.25
C GLU A 189 -7.29 -20.72 0.00
N VAL A 190 -6.57 -21.21 1.01
CA VAL A 190 -5.20 -20.77 1.30
C VAL A 190 -4.25 -21.47 0.33
N ILE A 191 -3.62 -20.71 -0.55
CA ILE A 191 -2.59 -21.22 -1.47
C ILE A 191 -1.21 -21.10 -0.83
N LYS A 192 -0.99 -20.02 -0.10
CA LYS A 192 0.22 -19.77 0.69
C LYS A 192 -0.17 -19.24 2.05
N GLU A 193 0.33 -19.84 3.11
CA GLU A 193 0.08 -19.37 4.47
C GLU A 193 0.90 -18.10 4.76
N ALA A 194 0.31 -17.16 5.50
CA ALA A 194 1.02 -15.95 5.90
C ALA A 194 1.98 -16.26 7.07
N LEU A 195 3.12 -15.58 7.10
CA LEU A 195 3.99 -15.61 8.28
C LEU A 195 3.39 -14.70 9.35
N ARG A 196 3.48 -15.14 10.61
CA ARG A 196 3.09 -14.32 11.75
C ARG A 196 4.14 -13.22 11.94
N LEU A 197 3.73 -11.99 11.72
CA LEU A 197 4.54 -10.79 11.94
C LEU A 197 4.51 -10.37 13.42
N ASP A 198 5.63 -9.85 13.88
CA ASP A 198 5.76 -9.26 15.21
C ASP A 198 5.09 -7.88 15.25
N SER A 199 3.86 -7.87 15.72
CA SER A 199 3.05 -6.66 15.94
C SER A 199 3.00 -6.36 17.43
N ILE A 200 3.44 -5.17 17.84
CA ILE A 200 3.40 -4.74 19.24
C ILE A 200 1.97 -4.56 19.75
N ASN A 201 1.73 -4.79 21.04
CA ASN A 201 0.39 -4.76 21.64
C ASN A 201 -0.40 -3.48 21.33
N ALA A 202 0.25 -2.31 21.39
CA ALA A 202 -0.37 -1.02 21.10
C ALA A 202 -0.90 -0.93 19.65
N VAL A 203 -0.19 -1.53 18.69
CA VAL A 203 -0.62 -1.58 17.28
C VAL A 203 -1.86 -2.47 17.14
N ARG A 204 -1.88 -3.62 17.80
CA ARG A 204 -2.99 -4.59 17.70
C ARG A 204 -4.27 -4.04 18.30
N LEU A 205 -4.17 -3.39 19.47
CA LEU A 205 -5.29 -2.69 20.11
C LEU A 205 -5.80 -1.54 19.22
N LYS A 206 -4.90 -0.74 18.65
CA LYS A 206 -5.28 0.35 17.75
C LYS A 206 -5.96 -0.15 16.48
N LEU A 207 -5.59 -1.33 15.97
CA LEU A 207 -6.30 -1.96 14.85
C LEU A 207 -7.69 -2.44 15.30
N LEU A 208 -7.81 -3.08 16.46
CA LEU A 208 -9.10 -3.48 17.03
C LEU A 208 -10.05 -2.28 17.21
N GLU A 209 -9.56 -1.17 17.77
CA GLU A 209 -10.34 0.07 17.91
C GLU A 209 -10.85 0.57 16.55
N ARG A 210 -10.02 0.47 15.50
CA ARG A 210 -10.39 0.92 14.15
C ARG A 210 -11.35 -0.05 13.47
N ILE A 211 -11.24 -1.35 13.73
CA ILE A 211 -12.23 -2.35 13.32
C ILE A 211 -13.57 -2.01 13.97
N ALA A 212 -13.60 -1.77 15.29
CA ALA A 212 -14.81 -1.45 16.02
C ALA A 212 -15.45 -0.11 15.60
N ARG A 213 -14.64 0.87 15.20
CA ARG A 213 -15.13 2.17 14.69
C ARG A 213 -15.60 2.12 13.24
N SER A 214 -15.15 1.13 12.47
CA SER A 214 -15.63 0.96 11.10
C SER A 214 -17.08 0.50 11.19
N LYS A 215 -18.00 1.36 10.73
CA LYS A 215 -19.43 1.06 10.80
C LYS A 215 -19.67 -0.26 10.05
N SER A 216 -20.24 -1.23 10.76
CA SER A 216 -20.83 -2.43 10.14
C SER A 216 -21.87 -1.94 9.15
N GLY A 217 -21.50 -1.90 7.86
CA GLY A 217 -22.41 -1.64 6.75
C GLY A 217 -23.27 -2.86 6.50
#